data_AF-A0A9E0Q6B7-F1
#
_entry.id   AF-A0A9E0Q6B7-F1
#
_cell.length_a   1.000
_cell.length_b   1.000
_cell.length_c   1.000
_cell.angle_alpha   90.00
_cell.angle_beta   90.00
_cell.angle_gamma   90.00
#
_symmetry.space_group_name_H-M   'P 1'
#
loop_
_entity.id
_entity.type
_entity.pdbx_description
1 polymer ?
#
loop_
_entity_poly.entity_id
_entity_poly.type
_entity_poly.pdbx_seq_one_letter_code
_entity_poly.pdbx_strand_id
1 'polypeptide(L)'
;MSDQKYRLVTRSDFDGLVCAILLNEMELIDDIKFVHPKDMQDGKIEITERDITTNLPYVPGAHLVFDHHASETTRNTGERPKNYIIYPGAPSAARVVYECYGGQSRFPDSFDDMMIAVDKSDAAEFSIDEILNPSGWVLLNYLMDSRTGLGRFREFRISNYQLMLSLINDVRTHTIDEVLALPDMVERVELYFDHAKNAKEQIKRCTTVHGNLAVLDLRNEEIIFAVNRFMIYALFPQTNISIHAMWGVQKQNTVFATGKSITNRSSQTNIGALMLSYGGGGHENAGTCQIANDKADAVLLELISKINADG
;
A
#
# COMPACT_ATOMS: atom_id res chain seq x y z
N MET A 1 12.93 -28.37 -16.35
CA MET A 1 12.86 -27.00 -15.80
C MET A 1 14.11 -26.80 -14.96
N SER A 2 14.66 -25.59 -14.85
CA SER A 2 15.83 -25.35 -13.99
C SER A 2 15.50 -25.74 -12.54
N ASP A 3 16.36 -26.50 -11.87
CA ASP A 3 16.20 -26.84 -10.44
C ASP A 3 16.44 -25.62 -9.52
N GLN A 4 16.87 -24.49 -10.08
CA GLN A 4 17.17 -23.28 -9.34
C GLN A 4 15.88 -22.57 -8.91
N LYS A 5 15.68 -22.45 -7.58
CA LYS A 5 14.64 -21.65 -6.94
C LYS A 5 15.21 -20.30 -6.47
N TYR A 6 14.34 -19.31 -6.38
CA TYR A 6 14.67 -17.93 -6.02
C TYR A 6 14.03 -17.53 -4.68
N ARG A 7 14.56 -16.46 -4.09
CA ARG A 7 13.90 -15.76 -2.98
C ARG A 7 13.08 -14.60 -3.56
N LEU A 8 11.81 -14.50 -3.18
CA LEU A 8 10.99 -13.33 -3.48
C LEU A 8 11.26 -12.23 -2.46
N VAL A 9 11.55 -11.01 -2.92
CA VAL A 9 11.58 -9.82 -2.08
C VAL A 9 10.48 -8.87 -2.56
N THR A 10 9.49 -8.60 -1.71
CA THR A 10 8.30 -7.81 -2.11
C THR A 10 7.72 -7.02 -0.94
N ARG A 11 6.64 -6.30 -1.16
CA ARG A 11 5.93 -5.55 -0.11
C ARG A 11 4.94 -6.46 0.63
N SER A 12 4.69 -6.15 1.91
CA SER A 12 3.64 -6.82 2.69
C SER A 12 2.27 -6.17 2.42
N ASP A 13 1.80 -6.25 1.17
CA ASP A 13 0.49 -5.78 0.75
C ASP A 13 -0.15 -6.78 -0.23
N PHE A 14 -1.36 -6.49 -0.71
CA PHE A 14 -2.11 -7.41 -1.56
C PHE A 14 -1.40 -7.72 -2.89
N ASP A 15 -0.73 -6.72 -3.49
CA ASP A 15 0.05 -6.92 -4.72
C ASP A 15 1.25 -7.85 -4.49
N GLY A 16 1.98 -7.66 -3.39
CA GLY A 16 3.05 -8.57 -2.98
C GLY A 16 2.57 -9.99 -2.69
N LEU A 17 1.39 -10.15 -2.07
CA LEU A 17 0.75 -11.46 -1.84
C LEU A 17 0.45 -12.15 -3.17
N VAL A 18 -0.18 -11.47 -4.11
CA VAL A 18 -0.52 -12.07 -5.42
C VAL A 18 0.73 -12.38 -6.24
N CYS A 19 1.76 -11.53 -6.20
CA CYS A 19 3.07 -11.85 -6.78
C CYS A 19 3.63 -13.17 -6.23
N ALA A 20 3.56 -13.36 -4.90
CA ALA A 20 4.01 -14.59 -4.26
C ALA A 20 3.20 -15.81 -4.71
N ILE A 21 1.87 -15.68 -4.80
CA ILE A 21 0.98 -16.74 -5.28
C ILE A 21 1.36 -17.17 -6.71
N LEU A 22 1.51 -16.22 -7.63
CA LEU A 22 1.85 -16.50 -9.03
C LEU A 22 3.22 -17.18 -9.16
N LEU A 23 4.24 -16.68 -8.46
CA LEU A 23 5.59 -17.24 -8.49
C LEU A 23 5.66 -18.63 -7.81
N ASN A 24 4.84 -18.87 -6.78
CA ASN A 24 4.74 -20.16 -6.12
C ASN A 24 4.01 -21.20 -6.99
N GLU A 25 2.97 -20.79 -7.73
CA GLU A 25 2.25 -21.64 -8.69
C GLU A 25 3.16 -22.16 -9.80
N MET A 26 4.14 -21.35 -10.23
CA MET A 26 5.16 -21.75 -11.19
C MET A 26 6.34 -22.51 -10.57
N GLU A 27 6.30 -22.72 -9.26
CA GLU A 27 7.37 -23.28 -8.46
C GLU A 27 8.71 -22.53 -8.68
N LEU A 28 8.72 -21.20 -8.77
CA LEU A 28 9.95 -20.43 -8.99
C LEU A 28 10.64 -20.02 -7.69
N ILE A 29 9.91 -19.98 -6.58
CA ILE A 29 10.41 -19.44 -5.30
C ILE A 29 10.36 -20.46 -4.18
N ASP A 30 11.33 -20.38 -3.26
CA ASP A 30 11.43 -21.22 -2.07
C ASP A 30 11.59 -20.42 -0.76
N ASP A 31 11.75 -19.10 -0.85
CA ASP A 31 11.83 -18.17 0.26
C ASP A 31 11.16 -16.83 -0.09
N ILE A 32 10.66 -16.12 0.92
CA ILE A 32 9.95 -14.85 0.76
C ILE A 32 10.37 -13.90 1.87
N LYS A 33 10.71 -12.66 1.49
CA LYS A 33 11.01 -11.58 2.40
C LYS A 33 10.16 -10.35 2.09
N PHE A 34 9.31 -9.96 3.03
CA PHE A 34 8.57 -8.71 2.94
C PHE A 34 9.40 -7.53 3.44
N VAL A 35 9.47 -6.45 2.66
CA VAL A 35 10.26 -5.25 2.97
C VAL A 35 9.50 -3.97 2.62
N HIS A 36 9.92 -2.84 3.21
CA HIS A 36 9.39 -1.52 2.86
C HIS A 36 10.21 -0.89 1.73
N PRO A 37 9.60 -0.15 0.76
CA PRO A 37 10.33 0.49 -0.35
C PRO A 37 11.49 1.38 0.10
N LYS A 38 11.33 2.08 1.22
CA LYS A 38 12.39 2.91 1.80
C LYS A 38 13.63 2.11 2.20
N ASP A 39 13.48 0.89 2.71
CA ASP A 39 14.64 0.08 3.13
C ASP A 39 15.43 -0.45 1.92
N MET A 40 14.75 -0.64 0.78
CA MET A 40 15.41 -0.89 -0.51
C MET A 40 16.21 0.34 -0.97
N GLN A 41 15.58 1.52 -0.95
CA GLN A 41 16.23 2.80 -1.34
C GLN A 41 17.42 3.16 -0.44
N ASP A 42 17.29 2.90 0.86
CA ASP A 42 18.34 3.15 1.85
C ASP A 42 19.46 2.08 1.81
N GLY A 43 19.36 1.06 0.93
CA GLY A 43 20.36 -0.01 0.79
C GLY A 43 20.46 -0.94 2.01
N LYS A 44 19.41 -1.05 2.82
CA LYS A 44 19.38 -1.90 4.03
C LYS A 44 19.05 -3.36 3.73
N ILE A 45 18.50 -3.63 2.55
CA ILE A 45 18.13 -4.98 2.12
C ILE A 45 19.22 -5.51 1.20
N GLU A 46 19.88 -6.58 1.61
CA GLU A 46 20.83 -7.30 0.75
C GLU A 46 20.07 -8.02 -0.37
N ILE A 47 20.41 -7.66 -1.61
CA ILE A 47 19.88 -8.22 -2.85
C ILE A 47 21.00 -8.90 -3.62
N THR A 48 20.73 -10.11 -4.12
CA THR A 48 21.66 -11.01 -4.80
C THR A 48 21.02 -11.60 -6.07
N GLU A 49 21.80 -12.33 -6.86
CA GLU A 49 21.31 -13.02 -8.07
C GLU A 49 20.31 -14.15 -7.79
N ARG A 50 20.06 -14.49 -6.51
CA ARG A 50 18.99 -15.40 -6.10
C ARG A 50 17.64 -14.68 -5.94
N ASP A 51 17.60 -13.35 -6.02
CA ASP A 51 16.41 -12.57 -5.69
C ASP A 51 15.56 -12.22 -6.90
N ILE A 52 14.26 -12.48 -6.80
CA ILE A 52 13.25 -11.84 -7.64
C ILE A 52 12.61 -10.74 -6.81
N THR A 53 12.60 -9.50 -7.29
CA THR A 53 11.93 -8.39 -6.60
C THR A 53 10.65 -8.00 -7.31
N THR A 54 9.56 -7.79 -6.59
CA THR A 54 8.30 -7.27 -7.16
C THR A 54 7.80 -6.06 -6.38
N ASN A 55 7.19 -5.09 -7.08
CA ASN A 55 6.57 -3.91 -6.48
C ASN A 55 7.52 -3.09 -5.57
N LEU A 56 8.81 -3.04 -5.92
CA LEU A 56 9.85 -2.38 -5.13
C LEU A 56 10.79 -1.56 -6.02
N PRO A 57 11.43 -0.51 -5.48
CA PRO A 57 12.43 0.26 -6.20
C PRO A 57 13.54 -0.64 -6.78
N TYR A 58 14.01 -0.31 -7.98
CA TYR A 58 15.03 -1.10 -8.67
C TYR A 58 16.33 -1.15 -7.86
N VAL A 59 16.88 -2.36 -7.70
CA VAL A 59 18.21 -2.60 -7.11
C VAL A 59 19.03 -3.47 -8.06
N PRO A 60 20.25 -3.05 -8.44
CA PRO A 60 21.17 -3.88 -9.22
C PRO A 60 21.51 -5.18 -8.47
N GLY A 61 21.60 -6.30 -9.20
CA GLY A 61 22.03 -7.58 -8.66
C GLY A 61 20.92 -8.62 -8.50
N ALA A 62 19.65 -8.22 -8.50
CA ALA A 62 18.52 -9.16 -8.53
C ALA A 62 18.52 -10.02 -9.81
N HIS A 63 18.01 -11.25 -9.72
CA HIS A 63 17.75 -12.12 -10.87
C HIS A 63 16.77 -11.46 -11.85
N LEU A 64 15.62 -11.04 -11.33
CA LEU A 64 14.55 -10.33 -12.05
C LEU A 64 13.93 -9.27 -11.15
N VAL A 65 13.54 -8.15 -11.75
CA VAL A 65 12.84 -7.05 -11.08
C VAL A 65 11.56 -6.76 -11.85
N PHE A 66 10.40 -6.92 -11.19
CA PHE A 66 9.09 -6.63 -11.75
C PHE A 66 8.50 -5.37 -11.12
N ASP A 67 8.11 -4.41 -11.95
CA ASP A 67 7.62 -3.12 -11.51
C ASP A 67 6.62 -2.52 -12.50
N HIS A 68 5.83 -1.57 -12.03
CA HIS A 68 4.84 -0.86 -12.81
C HIS A 68 4.77 0.64 -12.48
N HIS A 69 5.64 1.15 -11.59
CA HIS A 69 5.60 2.56 -11.23
C HIS A 69 6.29 3.44 -12.26
N ALA A 70 5.57 4.42 -12.81
CA ALA A 70 6.15 5.42 -13.70
C ALA A 70 7.34 6.18 -13.06
N SER A 71 7.32 6.40 -11.74
CA SER A 71 8.41 7.09 -11.01
C SER A 71 9.75 6.38 -11.15
N GLU A 72 9.77 5.05 -11.24
CA GLU A 72 11.03 4.31 -11.36
C GLU A 72 11.65 4.44 -12.75
N THR A 73 10.85 4.74 -13.78
CA THR A 73 11.38 5.06 -15.11
C THR A 73 12.06 6.44 -15.18
N THR A 74 11.71 7.34 -14.26
CA THR A 74 12.35 8.65 -14.12
C THR A 74 13.58 8.56 -13.22
N ARG A 75 13.54 7.73 -12.16
CA ARG A 75 14.67 7.53 -11.23
C ARG A 75 15.83 6.78 -11.89
N ASN A 76 15.54 5.73 -12.64
CA ASN A 76 16.54 4.87 -13.26
C ASN A 76 16.73 5.29 -14.73
N THR A 77 17.65 6.22 -14.97
CA THR A 77 17.97 6.73 -16.31
C THR A 77 19.05 5.88 -16.99
N GLY A 78 19.01 5.80 -18.32
CA GLY A 78 19.99 5.04 -19.12
C GLY A 78 19.42 3.80 -19.81
N GLU A 79 20.30 2.95 -20.34
CA GLU A 79 19.90 1.68 -20.95
C GLU A 79 19.31 0.75 -19.88
N ARG A 80 18.09 0.27 -20.11
CA ARG A 80 17.40 -0.58 -19.15
C ARG A 80 18.06 -1.97 -19.09
N PRO A 81 18.47 -2.44 -17.90
CA PRO A 81 18.98 -3.79 -17.73
C PRO A 81 17.95 -4.84 -18.15
N LYS A 82 18.39 -5.93 -18.76
CA LYS A 82 17.50 -7.00 -19.27
C LYS A 82 16.68 -7.68 -18.16
N ASN A 83 17.19 -7.68 -16.93
CA ASN A 83 16.49 -8.23 -15.77
C ASN A 83 15.43 -7.28 -15.20
N TYR A 84 15.32 -6.04 -15.72
CA TYR A 84 14.34 -5.07 -15.24
C TYR A 84 13.10 -5.03 -16.12
N ILE A 85 12.05 -5.72 -15.67
CA ILE A 85 10.77 -5.90 -16.35
C ILE A 85 9.78 -4.89 -15.77
N ILE A 86 9.69 -3.72 -16.41
CA ILE A 86 8.83 -2.62 -15.97
C ILE A 86 7.80 -2.23 -17.03
N TYR A 87 6.53 -2.19 -16.63
CA TYR A 87 5.42 -1.71 -17.45
C TYR A 87 4.64 -0.60 -16.72
N PRO A 88 4.97 0.68 -16.93
CA PRO A 88 4.39 1.81 -16.20
C PRO A 88 2.86 1.99 -16.31
N GLY A 89 2.24 1.32 -17.30
CA GLY A 89 0.80 1.35 -17.51
C GLY A 89 0.07 0.13 -16.95
N ALA A 90 0.78 -0.84 -16.36
CA ALA A 90 0.15 -1.97 -15.73
C ALA A 90 -0.49 -1.53 -14.39
N PRO A 91 -1.69 -2.04 -14.06
CA PRO A 91 -2.41 -1.66 -12.84
C PRO A 91 -1.76 -2.17 -11.55
N SER A 92 -0.91 -3.21 -11.62
CA SER A 92 -0.22 -3.82 -10.47
C SER A 92 1.09 -4.48 -10.91
N ALA A 93 2.02 -4.76 -9.99
CA ALA A 93 3.20 -5.59 -10.31
C ALA A 93 2.81 -7.07 -10.51
N ALA A 94 1.76 -7.55 -9.83
CA ALA A 94 1.18 -8.87 -10.05
C ALA A 94 0.74 -9.05 -11.50
N ARG A 95 0.10 -8.04 -12.12
CA ARG A 95 -0.24 -8.06 -13.55
C ARG A 95 1.00 -8.18 -14.41
N VAL A 96 2.06 -7.45 -14.08
CA VAL A 96 3.34 -7.54 -14.81
C VAL A 96 3.91 -8.95 -14.74
N VAL A 97 3.91 -9.59 -13.56
CA VAL A 97 4.33 -10.99 -13.40
C VAL A 97 3.43 -11.92 -14.21
N TYR A 98 2.11 -11.78 -14.08
CA TYR A 98 1.12 -12.60 -14.76
C TYR A 98 1.31 -12.61 -16.28
N GLU A 99 1.38 -11.42 -16.91
CA GLU A 99 1.58 -11.30 -18.35
C GLU A 99 2.97 -11.78 -18.79
N CYS A 100 4.02 -11.49 -18.01
CA CYS A 100 5.39 -11.91 -18.33
C CYS A 100 5.52 -13.43 -18.47
N TYR A 101 4.73 -14.20 -17.73
CA TYR A 101 4.76 -15.66 -17.75
C TYR A 101 3.65 -16.30 -18.60
N GLY A 102 2.96 -15.52 -19.43
CA GLY A 102 2.00 -16.03 -20.42
C GLY A 102 0.53 -15.91 -20.02
N GLY A 103 0.23 -15.24 -18.92
CA GLY A 103 -1.12 -14.90 -18.47
C GLY A 103 -2.07 -16.10 -18.44
N GLN A 104 -3.24 -15.95 -19.05
CA GLN A 104 -4.29 -16.97 -19.05
C GLN A 104 -3.86 -18.30 -19.67
N SER A 105 -2.84 -18.31 -20.54
CA SER A 105 -2.31 -19.57 -21.09
C SER A 105 -1.49 -20.39 -20.08
N ARG A 106 -1.10 -19.77 -18.96
CA ARG A 106 -0.22 -20.35 -17.94
C ARG A 106 -0.89 -20.53 -16.59
N PHE A 107 -1.70 -19.57 -16.17
CA PHE A 107 -2.35 -19.56 -14.86
C PHE A 107 -3.78 -20.08 -14.94
N PRO A 108 -4.29 -20.75 -13.89
CA PRO A 108 -5.64 -21.31 -13.90
C PRO A 108 -6.70 -20.20 -13.89
N ASP A 109 -7.86 -20.46 -14.52
CA ASP A 109 -9.00 -19.54 -14.54
C ASP A 109 -9.49 -19.18 -13.12
N SER A 110 -9.23 -20.04 -12.13
CA SER A 110 -9.54 -19.75 -10.71
C SER A 110 -8.80 -18.54 -10.14
N PHE A 111 -7.77 -18.03 -10.83
CA PHE A 111 -7.05 -16.82 -10.41
C PHE A 111 -7.65 -15.53 -10.99
N ASP A 112 -8.62 -15.60 -11.90
CA ASP A 112 -9.14 -14.42 -12.59
C ASP A 112 -9.72 -13.36 -11.63
N ASP A 113 -10.54 -13.78 -10.66
CA ASP A 113 -11.13 -12.88 -9.66
C ASP A 113 -10.05 -12.21 -8.78
N MET A 114 -9.03 -12.97 -8.39
CA MET A 114 -7.88 -12.45 -7.64
C MET A 114 -7.10 -11.41 -8.47
N MET A 115 -6.86 -11.70 -9.75
CA MET A 115 -6.14 -10.82 -10.66
C MET A 115 -6.92 -9.53 -10.95
N ILE A 116 -8.25 -9.60 -11.09
CA ILE A 116 -9.11 -8.42 -11.20
C ILE A 116 -9.04 -7.59 -9.90
N ALA A 117 -9.08 -8.25 -8.75
CA ALA A 117 -9.08 -7.57 -7.46
C ALA A 117 -7.75 -6.86 -7.15
N VAL A 118 -6.61 -7.48 -7.46
CA VAL A 118 -5.29 -6.86 -7.20
C VAL A 118 -5.07 -5.65 -8.10
N ASP A 119 -5.48 -5.72 -9.36
CA ASP A 119 -5.38 -4.62 -10.32
C ASP A 119 -6.22 -3.42 -9.86
N LYS A 120 -7.46 -3.68 -9.47
CA LYS A 120 -8.36 -2.67 -8.89
C LYS A 120 -7.77 -2.05 -7.63
N SER A 121 -7.18 -2.88 -6.78
CA SER A 121 -6.69 -2.48 -5.47
C SER A 121 -5.48 -1.56 -5.54
N ASP A 122 -4.52 -1.90 -6.39
CA ASP A 122 -3.28 -1.13 -6.50
C ASP A 122 -3.47 0.15 -7.33
N ALA A 123 -4.35 0.14 -8.34
CA ALA A 123 -4.85 1.34 -9.03
C ALA A 123 -5.78 2.23 -8.16
N ALA A 124 -6.16 1.73 -6.99
CA ALA A 124 -7.06 2.36 -6.03
C ALA A 124 -8.42 2.75 -6.65
N GLU A 125 -8.99 1.89 -7.48
CA GLU A 125 -10.24 2.10 -8.21
C GLU A 125 -11.46 1.66 -7.40
N PHE A 126 -11.58 2.11 -6.16
CA PHE A 126 -12.70 1.76 -5.28
C PHE A 126 -13.85 2.76 -5.37
N SER A 127 -15.08 2.25 -5.34
CA SER A 127 -16.28 3.06 -5.14
C SER A 127 -16.41 3.54 -3.68
N ILE A 128 -17.25 4.55 -3.43
CA ILE A 128 -17.56 5.00 -2.07
C ILE A 128 -18.15 3.86 -1.22
N ASP A 129 -19.01 3.03 -1.80
CA ASP A 129 -19.62 1.91 -1.07
C ASP A 129 -18.56 0.88 -0.66
N GLU A 130 -17.62 0.56 -1.55
CA GLU A 130 -16.51 -0.35 -1.23
C GLU A 130 -15.56 0.20 -0.16
N ILE A 131 -15.43 1.52 -0.06
CA ILE A 131 -14.69 2.16 1.04
C ILE A 131 -15.46 2.03 2.36
N LEU A 132 -16.78 2.25 2.34
CA LEU A 132 -17.63 2.30 3.54
C LEU A 132 -17.98 0.92 4.09
N ASN A 133 -18.17 -0.05 3.19
CA ASN A 133 -18.72 -1.39 3.41
C ASN A 133 -17.93 -2.45 2.62
N PRO A 134 -16.61 -2.57 2.84
CA PRO A 134 -15.79 -3.53 2.10
C PRO A 134 -16.20 -4.99 2.38
N SER A 135 -16.17 -5.81 1.35
CA SER A 135 -16.39 -7.26 1.42
C SER A 135 -15.45 -7.99 0.45
N GLY A 136 -15.38 -9.32 0.55
CA GLY A 136 -14.58 -10.16 -0.34
C GLY A 136 -13.14 -9.67 -0.48
N TRP A 137 -12.66 -9.57 -1.73
CA TRP A 137 -11.29 -9.19 -2.02
C TRP A 137 -10.95 -7.76 -1.60
N VAL A 138 -11.92 -6.84 -1.66
CA VAL A 138 -11.73 -5.46 -1.19
C VAL A 138 -11.43 -5.45 0.31
N LEU A 139 -12.16 -6.26 1.08
CA LEU A 139 -11.91 -6.41 2.51
C LEU A 139 -10.53 -7.03 2.75
N LEU A 140 -10.18 -8.12 2.06
CA LEU A 140 -8.85 -8.74 2.20
C LEU A 140 -7.74 -7.71 1.93
N ASN A 141 -7.85 -6.94 0.85
CA ASN A 141 -6.90 -5.87 0.53
C ASN A 141 -6.75 -4.88 1.70
N TYR A 142 -7.85 -4.40 2.28
CA TYR A 142 -7.78 -3.47 3.41
C TYR A 142 -7.23 -4.12 4.68
N LEU A 143 -7.49 -5.40 4.94
CA LEU A 143 -6.91 -6.11 6.08
C LEU A 143 -5.39 -6.27 5.93
N MET A 144 -4.90 -6.47 4.71
CA MET A 144 -3.47 -6.60 4.41
C MET A 144 -2.74 -5.25 4.34
N ASP A 145 -3.46 -4.16 4.07
CA ASP A 145 -2.87 -2.83 4.04
C ASP A 145 -2.40 -2.40 5.44
N SER A 146 -1.09 -2.35 5.66
CA SER A 146 -0.48 -1.84 6.90
C SER A 146 -0.99 -0.46 7.32
N ARG A 147 -1.44 0.37 6.37
CA ARG A 147 -1.98 1.72 6.63
C ARG A 147 -3.38 1.69 7.26
N THR A 148 -4.11 0.57 7.14
CA THR A 148 -5.34 0.34 7.90
C THR A 148 -5.08 0.35 9.41
N GLY A 149 -3.87 -0.06 9.81
CA GLY A 149 -3.40 0.09 11.18
C GLY A 149 -3.85 -1.01 12.14
N LEU A 150 -4.29 -2.16 11.64
CA LEU A 150 -4.62 -3.32 12.49
C LEU A 150 -3.42 -3.75 13.35
N GLY A 151 -2.20 -3.66 12.83
CA GLY A 151 -0.98 -4.01 13.58
C GLY A 151 -0.69 -3.14 14.82
N ARG A 152 -1.43 -2.03 15.03
CA ARG A 152 -1.37 -1.26 16.29
C ARG A 152 -1.96 -2.04 17.46
N PHE A 153 -2.84 -2.98 17.17
CA PHE A 153 -3.58 -3.80 18.11
C PHE A 153 -2.92 -5.19 18.12
N ARG A 154 -2.22 -5.52 19.21
CA ARG A 154 -1.30 -6.67 19.29
C ARG A 154 -1.97 -7.96 19.75
N GLU A 155 -3.24 -8.14 19.40
CA GLU A 155 -4.10 -9.18 19.98
C GLU A 155 -4.41 -10.34 19.02
N PHE A 156 -3.60 -10.49 17.96
CA PHE A 156 -3.76 -11.55 16.98
C PHE A 156 -2.98 -12.81 17.35
N ARG A 157 -3.54 -13.98 17.04
CA ARG A 157 -2.91 -15.29 17.32
C ARG A 157 -1.58 -15.46 16.59
N ILE A 158 -1.51 -14.99 15.35
CA ILE A 158 -0.33 -15.02 14.50
C ILE A 158 0.07 -13.61 14.04
N SER A 159 1.36 -13.42 13.79
CA SER A 159 1.85 -12.17 13.21
C SER A 159 1.34 -11.96 11.78
N ASN A 160 1.27 -10.71 11.32
CA ASN A 160 0.97 -10.42 9.91
C ASN A 160 1.93 -11.11 8.94
N TYR A 161 3.20 -11.31 9.33
CA TYR A 161 4.17 -12.03 8.51
C TYR A 161 3.77 -13.50 8.32
N GLN A 162 3.41 -14.18 9.42
CA GLN A 162 2.95 -15.57 9.36
C GLN A 162 1.63 -15.70 8.59
N LEU A 163 0.71 -14.75 8.77
CA LEU A 163 -0.54 -14.71 8.02
C LEU A 163 -0.28 -14.55 6.52
N MET A 164 0.58 -13.61 6.11
CA MET A 164 0.92 -13.43 4.69
C MET A 164 1.50 -14.71 4.08
N LEU A 165 2.32 -15.46 4.83
CA LEU A 165 2.85 -16.73 4.37
C LEU A 165 1.76 -17.82 4.24
N SER A 166 0.80 -17.88 5.17
CA SER A 166 -0.30 -18.85 5.06
C SER A 166 -1.24 -18.51 3.91
N LEU A 167 -1.55 -17.22 3.73
CA LEU A 167 -2.45 -16.72 2.69
C LEU A 167 -1.98 -17.07 1.28
N ILE A 168 -0.67 -17.22 1.04
CA ILE A 168 -0.15 -17.65 -0.27
C ILE A 168 -0.73 -19.02 -0.65
N ASN A 169 -0.85 -19.94 0.30
CA ASN A 169 -1.48 -21.23 0.06
C ASN A 169 -3.00 -21.12 0.14
N ASP A 170 -3.52 -20.44 1.16
CA ASP A 170 -4.96 -20.41 1.42
C ASP A 170 -5.75 -19.81 0.25
N VAL A 171 -5.25 -18.71 -0.34
CA VAL A 171 -5.86 -18.05 -1.50
C VAL A 171 -5.80 -18.90 -2.76
N ARG A 172 -4.82 -19.80 -2.90
CA ARG A 172 -4.72 -20.71 -4.05
C ARG A 172 -5.77 -21.82 -4.03
N THR A 173 -6.18 -22.24 -2.83
CA THR A 173 -7.00 -23.44 -2.65
C THR A 173 -8.41 -23.18 -2.16
N HIS A 174 -8.74 -21.93 -1.81
CA HIS A 174 -10.04 -21.54 -1.27
C HIS A 174 -10.63 -20.37 -2.05
N THR A 175 -11.95 -20.26 -2.02
CA THR A 175 -12.67 -19.05 -2.42
C THR A 175 -12.39 -17.91 -1.43
N ILE A 176 -12.63 -16.67 -1.85
CA ILE A 176 -12.42 -15.51 -0.96
C ILE A 176 -13.28 -15.55 0.31
N ASP A 177 -14.50 -16.07 0.23
CA ASP A 177 -15.39 -16.21 1.39
C ASP A 177 -14.83 -17.23 2.39
N GLU A 178 -14.27 -18.34 1.90
CA GLU A 178 -13.59 -19.34 2.72
C GLU A 178 -12.30 -18.78 3.35
N VAL A 179 -11.50 -18.01 2.60
CA VAL A 179 -10.31 -17.33 3.14
C VAL A 179 -10.69 -16.39 4.28
N LEU A 180 -11.72 -15.56 4.10
CA LEU A 180 -12.18 -14.63 5.13
C LEU A 180 -12.81 -15.35 6.35
N ALA A 181 -13.24 -16.60 6.18
CA ALA A 181 -13.75 -17.45 7.26
C ALA A 181 -12.65 -18.21 8.02
N LEU A 182 -11.39 -18.14 7.60
CA LEU A 182 -10.28 -18.75 8.34
C LEU A 182 -10.12 -18.10 9.74
N PRO A 183 -9.77 -18.85 10.79
CA PRO A 183 -9.73 -18.32 12.15
C PRO A 183 -8.87 -17.06 12.33
N ASP A 184 -7.67 -17.02 11.73
CA ASP A 184 -6.77 -15.86 11.81
C ASP A 184 -7.27 -14.66 10.97
N MET A 185 -8.16 -14.89 10.00
CA MET A 185 -8.81 -13.85 9.23
C MET A 185 -10.04 -13.31 9.96
N VAL A 186 -10.85 -14.18 10.57
CA VAL A 186 -12.04 -13.79 11.34
C VAL A 186 -11.67 -12.82 12.47
N GLU A 187 -10.62 -13.10 13.26
CA GLU A 187 -10.18 -12.17 14.33
C GLU A 187 -9.82 -10.77 13.79
N ARG A 188 -9.29 -10.67 12.56
CA ARG A 188 -8.95 -9.40 11.90
C ARG A 188 -10.17 -8.70 11.33
N VAL A 189 -11.08 -9.46 10.73
CA VAL A 189 -12.36 -8.98 10.21
C VAL A 189 -13.19 -8.38 11.33
N GLU A 190 -13.33 -9.10 12.45
CA GLU A 190 -14.06 -8.64 13.63
C GLU A 190 -13.48 -7.33 14.16
N LEU A 191 -12.17 -7.28 14.42
CA LEU A 191 -11.52 -6.05 14.91
C LEU A 191 -11.69 -4.87 13.93
N TYR A 192 -11.56 -5.13 12.62
CA TYR A 192 -11.73 -4.10 11.60
C TYR A 192 -13.13 -3.48 11.66
N PHE A 193 -14.18 -4.31 11.78
CA PHE A 193 -15.56 -3.82 11.85
C PHE A 193 -15.93 -3.22 13.21
N ASP A 194 -15.41 -3.76 14.31
CA ASP A 194 -15.58 -3.20 15.65
C ASP A 194 -15.02 -1.78 15.76
N HIS A 195 -13.91 -1.51 15.07
CA HIS A 195 -13.31 -0.18 15.00
C HIS A 195 -14.04 0.78 14.06
N ALA A 196 -14.81 0.28 13.09
CA ALA A 196 -15.33 1.09 11.99
C ALA A 196 -16.18 2.28 12.46
N LYS A 197 -17.04 2.09 13.47
CA LYS A 197 -17.87 3.18 14.02
C LYS A 197 -17.01 4.25 14.67
N ASN A 198 -16.15 3.86 15.60
CA ASN A 198 -15.29 4.78 16.36
C ASN A 198 -14.30 5.51 15.43
N ALA A 199 -13.76 4.83 14.43
CA ALA A 199 -12.89 5.43 13.42
C ALA A 199 -13.64 6.48 12.58
N LYS A 200 -14.86 6.18 12.11
CA LYS A 200 -15.69 7.14 11.36
C LYS A 200 -16.01 8.39 12.20
N GLU A 201 -16.33 8.22 13.48
CA GLU A 201 -16.58 9.32 14.41
C GLU A 201 -15.31 10.14 14.70
N GLN A 202 -14.18 9.47 14.93
CA GLN A 202 -12.88 10.10 15.13
C GLN A 202 -12.45 10.93 13.92
N ILE A 203 -12.53 10.36 12.70
CA ILE A 203 -12.19 11.08 11.48
C ILE A 203 -13.07 12.33 11.34
N LYS A 204 -14.38 12.23 11.56
CA LYS A 204 -15.28 13.39 11.48
C LYS A 204 -14.94 14.49 12.49
N ARG A 205 -14.66 14.11 13.74
CA ARG A 205 -14.36 15.06 14.82
C ARG A 205 -12.98 15.71 14.68
N CYS A 206 -11.99 14.97 14.19
CA CYS A 206 -10.59 15.41 14.12
C CYS A 206 -10.21 16.01 12.77
N THR A 207 -11.12 16.05 11.80
CA THR A 207 -10.86 16.63 10.49
C THR A 207 -11.33 18.08 10.42
N THR A 208 -10.45 18.96 9.96
CA THR A 208 -10.81 20.32 9.53
C THR A 208 -10.64 20.44 8.02
N VAL A 209 -11.64 21.00 7.33
CA VAL A 209 -11.58 21.23 5.88
C VAL A 209 -11.04 22.63 5.60
N HIS A 210 -10.00 22.70 4.77
CA HIS A 210 -9.39 23.94 4.30
C HIS A 210 -9.45 23.94 2.76
N GLY A 211 -10.42 24.63 2.17
CA GLY A 211 -10.58 24.64 0.71
C GLY A 211 -10.82 23.23 0.15
N ASN A 212 -9.94 22.76 -0.74
CA ASN A 212 -9.99 21.42 -1.35
C ASN A 212 -9.35 20.31 -0.48
N LEU A 213 -8.73 20.68 0.64
CA LEU A 213 -7.94 19.80 1.51
C LEU A 213 -8.69 19.41 2.80
N ALA A 214 -8.69 18.12 3.15
CA ALA A 214 -9.05 17.63 4.48
C ALA A 214 -7.80 17.44 5.36
N VAL A 215 -7.71 18.13 6.49
CA VAL A 215 -6.64 17.94 7.48
C VAL A 215 -7.17 17.15 8.67
N LEU A 216 -6.76 15.88 8.78
CA LEU A 216 -7.07 14.99 9.90
C LEU A 216 -5.92 15.04 10.92
N ASP A 217 -6.15 15.69 12.07
CA ASP A 217 -5.15 15.79 13.13
C ASP A 217 -5.44 14.81 14.26
N LEU A 218 -4.63 13.75 14.33
CA LEU A 218 -4.77 12.65 15.30
C LEU A 218 -3.78 12.77 16.46
N ARG A 219 -2.99 13.85 16.54
CA ARG A 219 -1.95 14.00 17.58
C ARG A 219 -2.54 14.04 19.00
N ASN A 220 -3.78 14.49 19.15
CA ASN A 220 -4.43 14.56 20.47
C ASN A 220 -5.29 13.32 20.80
N GLU A 221 -5.29 12.32 19.94
CA GLU A 221 -6.04 11.09 20.14
C GLU A 221 -5.16 10.04 20.84
N GLU A 222 -5.65 9.48 21.94
CA GLU A 222 -4.95 8.40 22.65
C GLU A 222 -4.94 7.10 21.84
N ILE A 223 -6.08 6.78 21.23
CA ILE A 223 -6.29 5.61 20.38
C ILE A 223 -6.54 6.08 18.96
N ILE A 224 -5.79 5.58 17.99
CA ILE A 224 -6.08 5.74 16.56
C ILE A 224 -6.70 4.45 16.05
N PHE A 225 -8.03 4.46 15.86
CA PHE A 225 -8.79 3.27 15.47
C PHE A 225 -8.39 2.79 14.06
N ALA A 226 -8.48 1.47 13.86
CA ALA A 226 -8.17 0.87 12.56
C ALA A 226 -9.28 1.16 11.56
N VAL A 227 -8.91 1.57 10.34
CA VAL A 227 -9.84 1.84 9.25
C VAL A 227 -9.06 1.98 7.94
N ASN A 228 -9.66 1.58 6.81
CA ASN A 228 -8.99 1.73 5.53
C ASN A 228 -8.64 3.20 5.24
N ARG A 229 -7.51 3.40 4.55
CA ARG A 229 -6.93 4.72 4.27
C ARG A 229 -7.79 5.65 3.41
N PHE A 230 -8.81 5.11 2.74
CA PHE A 230 -9.67 5.89 1.85
C PHE A 230 -10.93 6.41 2.55
N MET A 231 -11.20 5.98 3.79
CA MET A 231 -12.39 6.37 4.55
C MET A 231 -12.56 7.88 4.64
N ILE A 232 -11.46 8.65 4.77
CA ILE A 232 -11.53 10.11 4.81
C ILE A 232 -12.19 10.70 3.55
N TYR A 233 -11.95 10.13 2.37
CA TYR A 233 -12.53 10.62 1.11
C TYR A 233 -13.99 10.21 0.93
N ALA A 234 -14.42 9.11 1.54
CA ALA A 234 -15.84 8.76 1.60
C ALA A 234 -16.61 9.67 2.57
N LEU A 235 -15.96 10.11 3.65
CA LEU A 235 -16.56 11.01 4.65
C LEU A 235 -16.50 12.49 4.25
N PHE A 236 -15.52 12.88 3.45
CA PHE A 236 -15.31 14.24 2.95
C PHE A 236 -15.21 14.28 1.42
N PRO A 237 -16.26 13.87 0.67
CA PRO A 237 -16.22 13.73 -0.79
C PRO A 237 -15.99 15.06 -1.54
N GLN A 238 -16.21 16.19 -0.88
CA GLN A 238 -15.90 17.53 -1.42
C GLN A 238 -14.40 17.82 -1.51
N THR A 239 -13.55 17.05 -0.83
CA THR A 239 -12.10 17.22 -0.83
C THR A 239 -11.42 16.32 -1.86
N ASN A 240 -10.34 16.79 -2.47
CA ASN A 240 -9.59 16.03 -3.48
C ASN A 240 -8.19 15.58 -2.98
N ILE A 241 -7.84 15.96 -1.76
CA ILE A 241 -6.57 15.65 -1.11
C ILE A 241 -6.73 15.70 0.41
N SER A 242 -5.93 14.93 1.14
CA SER A 242 -5.90 14.94 2.60
C SER A 242 -4.49 15.00 3.18
N ILE A 243 -4.36 15.54 4.40
CA ILE A 243 -3.19 15.42 5.27
C ILE A 243 -3.62 14.71 6.54
N HIS A 244 -2.88 13.68 6.94
CA HIS A 244 -2.98 13.06 8.27
C HIS A 244 -1.79 13.55 9.10
N ALA A 245 -2.07 14.26 10.19
CA ALA A 245 -1.07 14.65 11.19
C ALA A 245 -1.07 13.63 12.32
N MET A 246 0.06 12.96 12.54
CA MET A 246 0.22 11.91 13.54
C MET A 246 1.57 12.07 14.25
N TRP A 247 1.67 11.56 15.48
CA TRP A 247 2.98 11.43 16.11
C TRP A 247 3.83 10.38 15.38
N GLY A 248 5.11 10.69 15.17
CA GLY A 248 6.09 9.68 14.81
C GLY A 248 6.52 8.83 16.00
N VAL A 249 7.59 8.08 15.81
CA VAL A 249 8.08 7.11 16.80
C VAL A 249 8.30 7.80 18.15
N GLN A 250 7.68 7.25 19.20
CA GLN A 250 7.78 7.78 20.57
C GLN A 250 7.45 9.28 20.69
N LYS A 251 6.62 9.83 19.79
CA LYS A 251 6.29 11.27 19.73
C LYS A 251 7.50 12.19 19.56
N GLN A 252 8.61 11.69 19.02
CA GLN A 252 9.84 12.49 18.81
C GLN A 252 9.70 13.52 17.70
N ASN A 253 8.77 13.31 16.77
CA ASN A 253 8.46 14.22 15.66
C ASN A 253 6.97 14.10 15.29
N THR A 254 6.51 14.98 14.40
CA THR A 254 5.19 14.94 13.77
C THR A 254 5.33 14.46 12.33
N VAL A 255 4.52 13.48 11.95
CA VAL A 255 4.41 12.97 10.58
C VAL A 255 3.22 13.66 9.91
N PHE A 256 3.46 14.26 8.76
CA PHE A 256 2.40 14.64 7.83
C PHE A 256 2.37 13.63 6.69
N ALA A 257 1.30 12.84 6.62
CA ALA A 257 1.07 11.91 5.51
C ALA A 257 -0.03 12.46 4.61
N THR A 258 0.32 12.74 3.36
CA THR A 258 -0.55 13.38 2.38
C THR A 258 -0.92 12.40 1.28
N GLY A 259 -2.18 12.39 0.87
CA GLY A 259 -2.67 11.56 -0.24
C GLY A 259 -3.76 12.25 -1.03
N LYS A 260 -3.82 11.98 -2.35
CA LYS A 260 -4.95 12.40 -3.18
C LYS A 260 -6.17 11.51 -2.93
N SER A 261 -7.35 12.09 -3.11
CA SER A 261 -8.62 11.37 -3.10
C SER A 261 -8.72 10.44 -4.30
N ILE A 262 -9.31 9.26 -4.08
CA ILE A 262 -9.60 8.30 -5.15
C ILE A 262 -10.99 8.49 -5.76
N THR A 263 -11.87 9.22 -5.06
CA THR A 263 -13.24 9.54 -5.49
C THR A 263 -13.34 10.92 -6.14
N ASN A 264 -12.40 11.83 -5.83
CA ASN A 264 -12.24 13.14 -6.46
C ASN A 264 -10.78 13.34 -6.89
N ARG A 265 -10.44 12.89 -8.10
CA ARG A 265 -9.05 12.86 -8.62
C ARG A 265 -8.61 14.19 -9.27
N SER A 266 -9.18 15.31 -8.83
CA SER A 266 -8.92 16.63 -9.44
C SER A 266 -7.69 17.36 -8.92
N SER A 267 -7.08 16.92 -7.80
CA SER A 267 -5.95 17.61 -7.18
C SER A 267 -4.74 17.71 -8.11
N GLN A 268 -4.19 18.91 -8.25
CA GLN A 268 -3.03 19.21 -9.09
C GLN A 268 -1.70 19.18 -8.33
N THR A 269 -1.72 19.08 -7.00
CA THR A 269 -0.50 19.03 -6.19
C THR A 269 0.34 17.79 -6.53
N ASN A 270 1.61 17.98 -6.85
CA ASN A 270 2.58 16.87 -6.85
C ASN A 270 3.05 16.62 -5.41
N ILE A 271 2.44 15.64 -4.75
CA ILE A 271 2.64 15.41 -3.31
C ILE A 271 4.08 14.98 -3.02
N GLY A 272 4.66 14.08 -3.81
CA GLY A 272 6.02 13.60 -3.61
C GLY A 272 7.04 14.75 -3.64
N ALA A 273 6.92 15.64 -4.62
CA ALA A 273 7.77 16.83 -4.72
C ALA A 273 7.54 17.82 -3.56
N LEU A 274 6.28 18.02 -3.16
CA LEU A 274 5.95 18.88 -2.02
C LEU A 274 6.58 18.34 -0.73
N MET A 275 6.39 17.06 -0.42
CA MET A 275 6.94 16.44 0.79
C MET A 275 8.47 16.42 0.78
N LEU A 276 9.11 16.25 -0.39
CA LEU A 276 10.56 16.32 -0.55
C LEU A 276 11.14 17.68 -0.14
N SER A 277 10.43 18.78 -0.40
CA SER A 277 10.87 20.12 0.02
C SER A 277 10.97 20.29 1.55
N TYR A 278 10.34 19.38 2.31
CA TYR A 278 10.42 19.32 3.77
C TYR A 278 11.23 18.12 4.28
N GLY A 279 12.15 17.57 3.47
CA GLY A 279 12.98 16.42 3.83
C GLY A 279 12.25 15.08 3.87
N GLY A 280 11.02 15.05 3.36
CA GLY A 280 10.23 13.85 3.16
C GLY A 280 10.40 13.26 1.75
N GLY A 281 9.32 12.70 1.23
CA GLY A 281 9.27 12.20 -0.14
C GLY A 281 7.99 11.45 -0.43
N GLY A 282 7.92 10.86 -1.61
CA GLY A 282 6.77 10.11 -2.08
C GLY A 282 6.71 10.08 -3.61
N HIS A 283 5.51 9.87 -4.13
CA HIS A 283 5.18 9.98 -5.55
C HIS A 283 4.07 11.04 -5.72
N GLU A 284 3.64 11.28 -6.96
CA GLU A 284 2.71 12.37 -7.27
C GLU A 284 1.42 12.35 -6.43
N ASN A 285 0.90 11.16 -6.12
CA ASN A 285 -0.41 10.96 -5.48
C ASN A 285 -0.33 10.70 -3.98
N ALA A 286 0.85 10.46 -3.40
CA ALA A 286 1.01 10.27 -1.98
C ALA A 286 2.46 10.50 -1.53
N GLY A 287 2.62 10.97 -0.30
CA GLY A 287 3.93 11.21 0.28
C GLY A 287 3.84 11.53 1.76
N THR A 288 5.01 11.58 2.40
CA THR A 288 5.12 11.88 3.82
C THR A 288 6.33 12.75 4.10
N CYS A 289 6.23 13.65 5.07
CA CYS A 289 7.39 14.31 5.70
C CYS A 289 7.33 14.16 7.22
N GLN A 290 8.48 14.25 7.88
CA GLN A 290 8.61 14.17 9.34
C GLN A 290 9.23 15.47 9.85
N ILE A 291 8.53 16.16 10.72
CA ILE A 291 8.84 17.52 11.15
C ILE A 291 9.06 17.54 12.66
N ALA A 292 10.08 18.26 13.11
CA ALA A 292 10.30 18.49 14.54
C ALA A 292 9.03 19.13 15.17
N ASN A 293 8.66 18.70 16.38
CA ASN A 293 7.38 19.06 16.98
C ASN A 293 7.18 20.57 17.15
N ASP A 294 8.26 21.30 17.44
CA ASP A 294 8.28 22.76 17.58
C ASP A 294 8.02 23.52 16.26
N LYS A 295 8.20 22.84 15.11
CA LYS A 295 7.97 23.41 13.77
C LYS A 295 6.71 22.86 13.09
N ALA A 296 6.07 21.85 13.68
CA ALA A 296 5.00 21.10 13.03
C ALA A 296 3.83 22.00 12.60
N ASP A 297 3.34 22.87 13.48
CA ASP A 297 2.17 23.70 13.19
C ASP A 297 2.46 24.76 12.12
N ALA A 298 3.68 25.32 12.11
CA ALA A 298 4.10 26.26 11.06
C ALA A 298 4.17 25.57 9.69
N VAL A 299 4.80 24.40 9.62
CA VAL A 299 4.89 23.61 8.38
C VAL A 299 3.52 23.16 7.90
N LEU A 300 2.61 22.78 8.81
CA LEU A 300 1.24 22.41 8.43
C LEU A 300 0.52 23.58 7.73
N LEU A 301 0.66 24.81 8.21
CA LEU A 301 0.07 25.99 7.56
C LEU A 301 0.68 26.25 6.18
N GLU A 302 1.99 26.07 6.02
CA GLU A 302 2.67 26.19 4.72
C GLU A 302 2.17 25.13 3.73
N LEU A 303 2.02 23.88 4.17
CA LEU A 303 1.45 22.79 3.37
C LEU A 303 0.00 23.09 2.95
N ILE A 304 -0.84 23.53 3.89
CA ILE A 304 -2.24 23.92 3.61
C ILE A 304 -2.28 25.05 2.57
N SER A 305 -1.46 26.09 2.73
CA SER A 305 -1.43 27.21 1.79
C SER A 305 -1.00 26.77 0.40
N LYS A 306 0.02 25.90 0.30
CA LYS A 306 0.52 25.42 -0.99
C LYS A 306 -0.50 24.53 -1.70
N ILE A 307 -1.11 23.58 -0.98
CA ILE A 307 -2.11 22.67 -1.55
C ILE A 307 -3.34 23.43 -2.05
N ASN A 308 -3.85 24.39 -1.28
CA ASN A 308 -4.99 25.21 -1.71
C ASN A 308 -4.67 26.09 -2.93
N ALA A 309 -3.43 26.54 -3.08
CA ALA A 309 -3.00 27.31 -4.25
C ALA A 309 -2.91 26.46 -5.52
N ASP A 310 -2.60 25.16 -5.37
CA ASP A 310 -2.50 24.24 -6.51
C ASP A 310 -3.88 23.80 -7.02
N GLY A 311 -4.86 23.64 -6.11
CA GLY A 311 -6.22 23.19 -6.43
C GLY A 311 -6.41 21.68 -6.35
#